data_AF-Q8U1Q4-F1
#
_entry.id   AF-Q8U1Q4-F1
#
_cell.length_a   1.000
_cell.length_b   1.000
_cell.length_c   1.000
_cell.angle_alpha   90.00
_cell.angle_beta   90.00
_cell.angle_gamma   90.00
#
_symmetry.space_group_name_H-M   'P 1'
#
loop_
_entity.id
_entity.type
_entity.pdbx_description
1 polymer ?
#
loop_
_entity_poly.entity_id
_entity_poly.type
_entity_poly.pdbx_seq_one_letter_code
_entity_poly.pdbx_strand_id
1 'polypeptide(L)'
;MEGVVPPRYCHSPSHGQFSWWAYNCQVYGEEGEEVIYLLFLVFGYSIMVFGALGLVRFPDLYTRLHAATKCDTGGMIGIILGLVFLTDASLFIKAKMFLLLFLIAMINPMVSHAIARGAYKMGIKPQVKVDMYGWDNP
;
A
#
# COMPACT_ATOMS: atom_id res chain seq x y z
N MET A 1 43.21 10.74 -4.02
CA MET A 1 42.73 11.22 -2.71
C MET A 1 41.80 12.39 -2.98
N GLU A 2 40.50 12.11 -2.84
CA GLU A 2 39.43 13.05 -2.49
C GLU A 2 39.22 14.27 -3.38
N GLY A 3 38.62 14.03 -4.55
CA GLY A 3 37.93 15.05 -5.34
C GLY A 3 36.41 14.85 -5.30
N VAL A 4 35.82 14.73 -4.11
CA VAL A 4 34.36 14.76 -3.93
C VAL A 4 33.93 16.20 -4.17
N VAL A 5 33.47 16.49 -5.39
CA VAL A 5 32.87 17.77 -5.75
C VAL A 5 31.53 17.87 -5.02
N PRO A 6 31.29 18.90 -4.18
CA PRO A 6 29.98 19.07 -3.56
C PRO A 6 28.97 19.56 -4.61
N PRO A 7 27.73 19.02 -4.66
CA PRO A 7 26.67 19.61 -5.46
C PRO A 7 26.28 20.96 -4.85
N ARG A 8 26.55 22.01 -5.62
CA ARG A 8 26.23 23.40 -5.29
C ARG A 8 24.76 23.68 -5.63
N TYR A 9 24.00 24.03 -4.58
CA TYR A 9 22.74 24.80 -4.56
C TYR A 9 21.44 24.10 -5.03
N CYS A 10 20.82 23.37 -4.10
CA CYS A 10 19.36 23.34 -4.01
C CYS A 10 18.87 24.73 -3.57
N HIS A 11 18.38 25.52 -4.52
CA HIS A 11 17.59 26.70 -4.19
C HIS A 11 16.25 26.21 -3.61
N SER A 12 15.97 26.54 -2.35
CA SER A 12 14.67 26.33 -1.73
C SER A 12 13.64 27.25 -2.41
N PRO A 13 12.55 26.73 -3.00
CA PRO A 13 11.37 27.51 -3.29
C PRO A 13 10.47 27.47 -2.05
N SER A 14 10.53 28.53 -1.25
CA SER A 14 9.44 28.88 -0.34
C SER A 14 8.17 29.10 -1.16
N HIS A 15 7.05 28.50 -0.72
CA HIS A 15 5.70 28.52 -1.31
C HIS A 15 5.31 27.28 -2.14
N GLY A 16 4.90 26.21 -1.45
CA GLY A 16 3.52 25.74 -1.58
C GLY A 16 3.06 24.91 -2.79
N GLN A 17 3.93 24.27 -3.57
CA GLN A 17 3.52 23.18 -4.48
C GLN A 17 4.73 22.35 -4.97
N PHE A 18 4.53 21.03 -5.07
CA PHE A 18 5.42 20.06 -5.73
C PHE A 18 6.77 19.72 -5.05
N SER A 19 6.73 18.89 -4.01
CA SER A 19 7.89 18.07 -3.59
C SER A 19 8.37 17.10 -4.68
N TRP A 20 7.58 16.88 -5.73
CA TRP A 20 7.82 15.93 -6.82
C TRP A 20 9.10 16.20 -7.63
N TRP A 21 9.53 17.44 -7.84
CA TRP A 21 10.68 17.76 -8.72
C TRP A 21 12.05 17.39 -8.10
N ALA A 22 12.18 17.39 -6.77
CA ALA A 22 13.44 17.04 -6.09
C ALA A 22 13.67 15.51 -6.01
N TYR A 23 12.61 14.71 -5.92
CA TYR A 23 12.71 13.24 -5.94
C TYR A 23 13.10 12.69 -7.31
N ASN A 24 12.70 13.35 -8.40
CA ASN A 24 12.96 12.87 -9.76
C ASN A 24 14.43 13.00 -10.18
N CYS A 25 15.23 13.87 -9.55
CA CYS A 25 16.62 14.10 -9.98
C CYS A 25 17.64 13.10 -9.38
N GLN A 26 17.25 12.28 -8.40
CA GLN A 26 18.12 11.29 -7.75
C GLN A 26 17.98 9.86 -8.31
N VAL A 27 16.98 9.61 -9.17
CA VAL A 27 16.60 8.27 -9.64
C VAL A 27 17.17 7.91 -11.03
N TYR A 28 17.75 8.87 -11.76
CA TYR A 28 18.29 8.65 -13.12
C TYR A 28 19.77 8.21 -13.09
N GLY A 29 20.03 6.97 -12.69
CA GLY A 29 21.39 6.43 -12.80
C GLY A 29 21.58 5.12 -12.06
N GLU A 30 21.21 4.00 -12.68
CA GLU A 30 21.96 2.72 -12.75
C GLU A 30 21.24 1.76 -13.73
N GLU A 31 21.86 1.43 -14.87
CA GLU A 31 21.21 0.87 -16.07
C GLU A 31 20.72 -0.59 -16.00
N GLY A 32 20.54 -1.16 -14.79
CA GLY A 32 20.07 -2.55 -14.58
C GLY A 32 19.15 -2.77 -13.38
N GLU A 33 19.35 -2.04 -12.28
CA GLU A 33 18.52 -2.12 -11.06
C GLU A 33 17.18 -1.39 -11.24
N GLU A 34 17.08 -0.47 -12.21
CA GLU A 34 15.91 0.38 -12.40
C GLU A 34 14.65 -0.37 -12.79
N VAL A 35 14.81 -1.41 -13.59
CA VAL A 35 13.70 -2.20 -14.14
C VAL A 35 13.02 -3.01 -13.02
N ILE A 36 13.79 -3.47 -12.03
CA ILE A 36 13.30 -4.34 -10.95
C ILE A 36 12.40 -3.55 -9.99
N TYR A 37 12.82 -2.36 -9.55
CA TYR A 37 11.99 -1.55 -8.66
C TYR A 37 10.75 -1.02 -9.39
N LEU A 38 10.87 -0.65 -10.67
CA LEU A 38 9.74 -0.23 -11.50
C LEU A 38 8.71 -1.34 -11.64
N LEU A 39 9.15 -2.58 -11.87
CA LEU A 39 8.28 -3.76 -11.92
C LEU A 39 7.50 -3.93 -10.62
N PHE A 40 8.19 -3.85 -9.47
CA PHE A 40 7.55 -3.98 -8.16
C PHE A 40 6.55 -2.85 -7.87
N LEU A 41 6.89 -1.61 -8.22
CA LEU A 41 6.02 -0.45 -8.06
C LEU A 41 4.78 -0.54 -8.95
N VAL A 42 4.94 -0.85 -10.23
CA VAL A 42 3.84 -1.02 -11.18
C VAL A 42 2.95 -2.18 -10.76
N PHE A 43 3.54 -3.29 -10.32
CA PHE A 43 2.79 -4.43 -9.80
C PHE A 43 1.96 -4.06 -8.57
N GLY A 44 2.57 -3.43 -7.55
CA GLY A 44 1.87 -2.95 -6.36
C GLY A 44 0.74 -1.96 -6.68
N TYR A 45 0.99 -1.02 -7.57
CA TYR A 45 -0.02 -0.04 -8.02
C TYR A 45 -1.17 -0.72 -8.77
N SER A 46 -0.85 -1.67 -9.66
CA SER A 46 -1.88 -2.42 -10.40
C SER A 46 -2.84 -3.15 -9.46
N ILE A 47 -2.33 -3.77 -8.38
CA ILE A 47 -3.15 -4.44 -7.38
C ILE A 47 -4.07 -3.45 -6.64
N MET A 48 -3.59 -2.25 -6.31
CA MET A 48 -4.43 -1.22 -5.71
C MET A 48 -5.53 -0.76 -6.65
N VAL A 49 -5.24 -0.60 -7.96
CA VAL A 49 -6.25 -0.28 -8.97
C VAL A 49 -7.28 -1.40 -9.10
N PHE A 50 -6.84 -2.66 -9.19
CA PHE A 50 -7.76 -3.81 -9.21
C PHE A 50 -8.61 -3.91 -7.94
N GLY A 51 -8.06 -3.53 -6.78
CA GLY A 51 -8.79 -3.45 -5.52
C GLY A 51 -9.87 -2.38 -5.51
N ALA A 52 -9.53 -1.18 -5.99
CA ALA A 52 -10.50 -0.10 -6.15
C ALA A 52 -11.63 -0.49 -7.12
N LEU A 53 -11.30 -1.15 -8.23
CA LEU A 53 -12.29 -1.69 -9.18
C LEU A 53 -13.15 -2.79 -8.55
N GLY A 54 -12.55 -3.68 -7.74
CA GLY A 54 -13.28 -4.71 -6.99
C GLY A 54 -14.29 -4.10 -6.02
N LEU A 55 -13.90 -3.05 -5.31
CA LEU A 55 -14.77 -2.31 -4.38
C LEU A 55 -16.03 -1.74 -5.07
N VAL A 56 -15.89 -1.25 -6.31
CA VAL A 56 -17.02 -0.70 -7.09
C VAL A 56 -17.88 -1.82 -7.68
N ARG A 57 -17.26 -2.92 -8.15
CA ARG A 57 -18.00 -3.97 -8.87
C ARG A 57 -18.71 -4.98 -7.95
N PHE A 58 -18.21 -5.19 -6.73
CA PHE A 58 -18.84 -6.14 -5.81
C PHE A 58 -20.15 -5.57 -5.24
N PRO A 59 -21.28 -6.30 -5.28
CA PRO A 59 -22.56 -5.81 -4.79
C PRO A 59 -22.73 -5.94 -3.26
N ASP A 60 -21.95 -6.80 -2.60
CA ASP A 60 -22.12 -7.14 -1.18
C ASP A 60 -21.01 -6.56 -0.29
N LEU A 61 -21.35 -6.07 0.91
CA LEU A 61 -20.42 -5.41 1.83
C LEU A 61 -19.27 -6.34 2.24
N TYR A 62 -19.54 -7.60 2.57
CA TYR A 62 -18.52 -8.56 3.01
C TYR A 62 -17.55 -8.88 1.87
N THR A 63 -18.08 -9.01 0.65
CA THR A 63 -17.22 -9.23 -0.54
C THR A 63 -16.35 -8.01 -0.87
N ARG A 64 -16.85 -6.78 -0.65
CA ARG A 64 -16.04 -5.55 -0.76
C ARG A 64 -14.94 -5.50 0.28
N LEU A 65 -15.24 -5.87 1.53
CA LEU A 65 -14.29 -5.88 2.64
C LEU A 65 -13.14 -6.86 2.41
N HIS A 66 -13.46 -8.03 1.85
CA HIS A 66 -12.48 -9.05 1.46
C HIS A 66 -11.58 -8.58 0.31
N ALA A 67 -12.17 -7.95 -0.70
CA ALA A 67 -11.40 -7.37 -1.80
C ALA A 67 -10.46 -6.27 -1.30
N ALA A 68 -10.95 -5.37 -0.44
CA ALA A 68 -10.16 -4.26 0.11
C ALA A 68 -8.94 -4.74 0.91
N THR A 69 -9.13 -5.69 1.82
CA THR A 69 -8.05 -6.20 2.68
C THR A 69 -6.95 -6.93 1.90
N LYS A 70 -7.32 -7.71 0.87
CA LYS A 70 -6.36 -8.37 -0.02
C LYS A 70 -5.54 -7.37 -0.83
N CYS A 71 -6.18 -6.35 -1.37
CA CYS A 71 -5.51 -5.37 -2.20
C CYS A 71 -4.61 -4.42 -1.40
N ASP A 72 -5.00 -4.08 -0.17
CA ASP A 72 -4.19 -3.22 0.69
C ASP A 72 -2.88 -3.91 1.12
N THR A 73 -2.98 -5.14 1.62
CA THR A 73 -1.80 -5.93 2.02
C THR A 73 -0.90 -6.27 0.82
N GLY A 74 -1.47 -6.74 -0.30
CA GLY A 74 -0.69 -7.05 -1.51
C GLY A 74 -0.04 -5.82 -2.14
N GLY A 75 -0.75 -4.69 -2.18
CA GLY A 75 -0.25 -3.43 -2.74
C GLY A 75 0.89 -2.84 -1.91
N MET A 76 0.75 -2.80 -0.59
CA MET A 76 1.80 -2.29 0.30
C MET A 76 3.07 -3.12 0.27
N ILE A 77 2.96 -4.46 0.19
CA ILE A 77 4.14 -5.34 0.04
C ILE A 77 4.90 -4.96 -1.24
N GLY A 78 4.20 -4.79 -2.37
CA GLY A 78 4.82 -4.42 -3.64
C GLY A 78 5.52 -3.05 -3.60
N ILE A 79 4.85 -2.03 -3.04
CA ILE A 79 5.38 -0.67 -2.94
C ILE A 79 6.59 -0.62 -2.00
N ILE A 80 6.53 -1.28 -0.84
CA ILE A 80 7.63 -1.26 0.13
C ILE A 80 8.85 -2.03 -0.39
N LEU A 81 8.64 -3.15 -1.07
CA LEU A 81 9.76 -3.87 -1.73
C LEU A 81 10.41 -2.99 -2.80
N GLY A 82 9.63 -2.33 -3.66
CA GLY A 82 10.17 -1.37 -4.64
C GLY A 82 10.97 -0.23 -3.99
N LEU A 83 10.49 0.29 -2.85
CA LEU A 83 11.15 1.39 -2.14
C LEU A 83 12.47 0.96 -1.45
N VAL A 84 12.57 -0.30 -1.02
CA VAL A 84 13.78 -0.88 -0.43
C VAL A 84 14.91 -1.03 -1.45
N PHE A 85 14.56 -1.30 -2.72
CA PHE A 85 15.50 -1.34 -3.84
C PHE A 85 15.85 0.06 -4.36
N LEU A 86 14.91 1.00 -4.35
CA LEU A 86 15.12 2.38 -4.85
C LEU A 86 16.07 3.20 -3.97
N THR A 87 16.08 2.96 -2.65
CA THR A 87 16.86 3.80 -1.71
C THR A 87 17.98 3.00 -1.07
N ASP A 88 19.21 3.52 -1.20
CA ASP A 88 20.36 3.23 -0.31
C ASP A 88 20.14 3.82 1.09
N ALA A 89 18.97 3.53 1.67
CA ALA A 89 18.56 4.05 2.94
C ALA A 89 19.30 3.30 4.04
N SER A 90 19.63 4.01 5.12
CA SER A 90 20.15 3.38 6.33
C SER A 90 19.22 2.26 6.81
N LEU A 91 19.79 1.20 7.40
CA LEU A 91 19.04 0.07 7.96
C LEU A 91 17.88 0.50 8.87
N PHE A 92 18.05 1.63 9.58
CA PHE A 92 17.01 2.23 10.41
C PHE A 92 15.76 2.66 9.64
N ILE A 93 15.90 3.19 8.42
CA ILE A 93 14.78 3.61 7.58
C ILE A 93 14.04 2.38 7.04
N LYS A 94 14.78 1.36 6.58
CA LYS A 94 14.21 0.10 6.09
C LYS A 94 13.42 -0.63 7.20
N ALA A 95 13.95 -0.64 8.43
CA ALA A 95 13.25 -1.21 9.59
C ALA A 95 11.93 -0.49 9.91
N LYS A 96 11.88 0.85 9.80
CA LYS A 96 10.65 1.62 9.99
C LYS A 96 9.58 1.30 8.94
N MET A 97 9.98 1.13 7.68
CA MET A 97 9.06 0.74 6.61
C MET A 97 8.47 -0.64 6.84
N PHE A 98 9.29 -1.60 7.27
CA PHE A 98 8.82 -2.95 7.58
C PHE A 98 7.89 -2.98 8.80
N LEU A 99 8.19 -2.18 9.83
CA LEU A 99 7.31 -2.01 10.99
C LEU A 99 5.96 -1.42 10.59
N LEU A 100 5.95 -0.45 9.66
CA LEU A 100 4.73 0.15 9.13
C LEU A 100 3.89 -0.89 8.35
N LEU A 101 4.53 -1.70 7.51
CA LEU A 101 3.87 -2.81 6.80
C LEU A 101 3.22 -3.79 7.78
N PHE A 102 3.97 -4.19 8.81
CA PHE A 102 3.49 -5.11 9.83
C PHE A 102 2.28 -4.56 10.59
N LEU A 103 2.35 -3.27 10.96
CA LEU A 103 1.26 -2.61 11.66
C LEU A 103 -0.01 -2.57 10.80
N ILE A 104 0.11 -2.25 9.51
CA ILE A 104 -1.04 -2.19 8.61
C ILE A 104 -1.63 -3.59 8.36
N ALA A 105 -0.77 -4.59 8.19
CA ALA A 105 -1.20 -5.98 8.07
C ALA A 105 -1.98 -6.48 9.30
N MET A 106 -1.68 -5.97 10.50
CA MET A 106 -2.46 -6.24 11.73
C MET A 106 -3.75 -5.42 11.81
N ILE A 107 -3.73 -4.16 11.35
CA ILE A 107 -4.91 -3.28 11.36
C ILE A 107 -6.00 -3.80 10.42
N ASN A 108 -5.63 -4.29 9.24
CA ASN A 108 -6.58 -4.77 8.24
C ASN A 108 -7.57 -5.85 8.74
N PRO A 109 -7.15 -6.96 9.38
CA PRO A 109 -8.08 -7.93 9.94
C PRO A 109 -8.87 -7.38 11.13
N MET A 110 -8.29 -6.48 11.95
CA MET A 110 -9.00 -5.83 13.05
C MET A 110 -10.16 -4.96 12.53
N VAL A 111 -9.88 -4.11 11.54
CA VAL A 111 -10.87 -3.23 10.90
C VAL A 111 -11.94 -4.06 10.19
N SER A 112 -11.52 -5.07 9.42
CA SER A 112 -12.46 -5.95 8.72
C SER A 112 -13.39 -6.68 9.68
N HIS A 113 -12.87 -7.19 10.80
CA HIS A 113 -13.69 -7.87 11.80
C HIS A 113 -14.67 -6.92 12.49
N ALA A 114 -14.22 -5.73 12.87
CA ALA A 114 -15.05 -4.70 13.50
C ALA A 114 -16.19 -4.25 12.58
N ILE A 115 -15.88 -3.98 11.30
CA ILE A 115 -16.89 -3.59 10.29
C ILE A 115 -17.87 -4.73 10.03
N ALA A 116 -17.39 -5.97 9.84
CA ALA A 116 -18.26 -7.12 9.58
C ALA A 116 -19.25 -7.37 10.73
N ARG A 117 -18.78 -7.27 11.99
CA ARG A 117 -19.64 -7.41 13.18
C ARG A 117 -20.64 -6.26 13.30
N GLY A 118 -20.22 -5.03 12.99
CA GLY A 118 -21.10 -3.86 12.97
C GLY A 118 -22.19 -3.98 11.90
N ALA A 119 -21.82 -4.35 10.67
CA ALA A 119 -22.74 -4.55 9.56
C ALA A 119 -23.79 -5.62 9.87
N TYR A 120 -23.37 -6.75 10.46
CA TYR A 120 -24.28 -7.81 10.86
C TYR A 120 -25.30 -7.35 11.90
N LYS A 121 -24.86 -6.61 12.93
CA LYS A 121 -25.74 -6.03 13.95
C LYS A 121 -26.74 -5.01 13.39
N MET A 122 -26.40 -4.33 12.30
CA MET A 122 -27.28 -3.40 11.59
C MET A 122 -28.28 -4.11 10.66
N GLY A 123 -28.29 -5.44 10.61
CA GLY A 123 -29.20 -6.24 9.80
C GLY A 123 -28.76 -6.41 8.34
N ILE A 124 -27.53 -6.02 7.99
CA ILE A 124 -26.97 -6.23 6.64
C ILE A 124 -26.52 -7.69 6.54
N LYS A 125 -27.37 -8.53 5.94
CA LYS A 125 -27.08 -9.96 5.76
C LYS A 125 -26.11 -10.19 4.59
N PRO A 126 -25.12 -11.09 4.74
CA PRO A 126 -24.24 -11.46 3.65
C PRO A 126 -25.02 -12.15 2.52
N GLN A 127 -24.72 -11.80 1.27
CA GLN A 127 -25.25 -12.48 0.08
C GLN A 127 -24.58 -13.86 -0.11
N VAL A 128 -24.90 -14.82 0.75
CA VAL A 128 -24.37 -16.20 0.73
C VAL A 128 -25.47 -17.24 0.53
N LYS A 129 -25.13 -18.38 -0.09
CA LYS A 129 -26.09 -19.46 -0.37
C LYS A 129 -26.59 -20.17 0.90
N VAL A 130 -25.74 -20.24 1.93
CA VAL A 130 -26.07 -20.80 3.25
C VAL A 130 -25.40 -19.90 4.29
N ASP A 131 -26.20 -19.33 5.18
CA ASP A 131 -25.73 -18.58 6.35
C ASP A 131 -25.94 -19.44 7.60
N MET A 132 -24.88 -20.08 8.09
CA MET A 132 -24.92 -20.88 9.32
C MET A 132 -25.01 -19.99 10.56
N TYR A 133 -24.41 -18.80 10.52
CA TYR A 133 -24.36 -17.90 11.68
C TYR A 133 -25.75 -17.33 12.01
N GLY A 134 -26.52 -16.99 10.97
CA GLY A 134 -27.93 -16.61 11.12
C GLY A 134 -28.86 -17.75 11.54
N TRP A 135 -28.43 -19.01 11.42
CA TRP A 135 -29.21 -20.17 11.86
C TRP A 135 -28.99 -20.46 13.36
N ASP A 136 -27.75 -20.32 13.82
CA ASP A 136 -27.37 -20.54 15.22
C ASP A 136 -27.78 -19.37 16.14
N ASN A 137 -27.98 -18.18 15.58
CA ASN A 137 -28.33 -16.96 16.31
C ASN A 137 -29.57 -16.27 15.70
N PRO A 138 -30.79 -16.83 15.90
CA PRO A 138 -32.04 -16.35 15.30
C PRO A 138 -32.48 -14.96 15.77
#